data_AF-A0A1H9M0X7-F1
#
_entry.id   AF-A0A1H9M0X7-F1
#
_cell.length_a   1.000
_cell.length_b   1.000
_cell.length_c   1.000
_cell.angle_alpha   90.00
_cell.angle_beta   90.00
_cell.angle_gamma   90.00
#
_symmetry.space_group_name_H-M   'P 1'
#
loop_
_entity.id
_entity.type
_entity.pdbx_description
1 polymer ?
#
loop_
_entity_poly.entity_id
_entity_poly.type
_entity_poly.pdbx_seq_one_letter_code
_entity_poly.pdbx_strand_id
1 'polypeptide(L)'
;MEKYLFLFLLPLLAFGCKPKPVVADFIPELREDEPFTYQDYRPEDVQRPETYEFIKERNPNPEHYFPDTTNERYLPIRYLQLNFHIMNTSDTLFPFYGEKARKYVKEVVFYANELIRKTPEIWLRPDSMEVPALPRRLGFNLAKIPGTDEHAIYEHYDDELYWYLHNGRKRNRASREVINKYAVRKDSILNIFVMGPPRDSVLSKSFRLSGVDGIYLGDAIKITGLLSRDRPPWEMRNVLAHEIGHALGLGHAWTRNDGCDDTPVHANRAWSLASGQRGPGKTSNNLMDYSPREESLTPCQIGRMHARMSDITGRQRKWLLPYWCRYNPNEPVRVTKDLNWEGARDFNTDIYVRRGSTLRINNRLHLPEGAAIHVDPGARLLIGPAAVIHSDCGGQWAGIRRGVTESGIGGEIVIDPAATFLNEKI
;
A
#
# COMPACT_ATOMS: atom_id res chain seq x y z
N MET A 1 -31.67 -56.09 73.73
CA MET A 1 -31.96 -56.87 72.51
C MET A 1 -33.33 -56.42 72.03
N GLU A 2 -33.56 -55.80 70.89
CA GLU A 2 -32.79 -55.65 69.65
C GLU A 2 -33.28 -54.38 68.92
N LYS A 3 -32.32 -53.61 68.43
CA LYS A 3 -32.49 -52.42 67.59
C LYS A 3 -32.38 -52.81 66.13
N TYR A 4 -33.35 -53.48 65.50
CA TYR A 4 -33.31 -53.71 64.04
C TYR A 4 -34.72 -53.87 63.46
N LEU A 5 -35.45 -52.77 63.26
CA LEU A 5 -36.71 -52.78 62.52
C LEU A 5 -36.89 -51.51 61.65
N PHE A 6 -35.81 -51.04 61.02
CA PHE A 6 -35.83 -49.86 60.15
C PHE A 6 -34.99 -50.03 58.89
N LEU A 7 -35.04 -51.23 58.28
CA LEU A 7 -34.20 -51.54 57.13
C LEU A 7 -34.90 -52.44 56.10
N PHE A 8 -36.16 -52.13 55.73
CA PHE A 8 -36.82 -52.85 54.63
C PHE A 8 -37.81 -52.02 53.79
N LEU A 9 -37.68 -50.69 53.72
CA LEU A 9 -38.58 -49.83 52.91
C LEU A 9 -37.88 -48.85 51.97
N LEU A 10 -36.62 -49.09 51.63
CA LEU A 10 -35.82 -48.20 50.78
C LEU A 10 -35.27 -48.76 49.44
N PRO A 11 -35.75 -49.88 48.85
CA PRO A 11 -35.37 -50.21 47.46
C PRO A 11 -36.47 -49.97 46.41
N LEU A 12 -37.60 -49.34 46.73
CA LEU A 12 -38.71 -49.15 45.77
C LEU A 12 -38.82 -47.75 45.11
N LEU A 13 -37.93 -46.81 45.42
CA LEU A 13 -37.90 -45.47 44.80
C LEU A 13 -36.76 -45.25 43.79
N ALA A 14 -36.03 -46.31 43.42
CA ALA A 14 -34.93 -46.25 42.44
C ALA A 14 -35.36 -46.49 40.98
N PHE A 15 -36.67 -46.47 40.68
CA PHE A 15 -37.22 -46.46 39.32
C PHE A 15 -37.66 -45.06 38.87
N GLY A 16 -36.97 -44.02 39.35
CA GLY A 16 -37.07 -42.69 38.78
C GLY A 16 -36.59 -42.71 37.33
N CYS A 17 -37.49 -42.35 36.41
CA CYS A 17 -37.27 -42.22 34.98
C CYS A 17 -35.85 -41.74 34.63
N LYS A 18 -35.03 -42.61 34.02
CA LYS A 18 -33.85 -42.12 33.29
C LYS A 18 -34.39 -41.31 32.11
N PRO A 19 -34.14 -39.99 32.01
CA PRO A 19 -34.46 -39.26 30.80
C PRO A 19 -33.74 -39.96 29.65
N LYS A 20 -34.50 -40.40 28.63
CA LYS A 20 -33.89 -40.87 27.39
C LYS A 20 -32.98 -39.75 26.90
N PRO A 21 -31.71 -40.02 26.55
CA PRO A 21 -30.92 -39.03 25.85
C PRO A 21 -31.69 -38.67 24.59
N VAL A 22 -32.21 -37.44 24.54
CA VAL A 22 -32.70 -36.86 23.30
C VAL A 22 -31.45 -36.67 22.47
N VAL A 23 -31.21 -37.60 21.56
CA VAL A 23 -30.17 -37.43 20.55
C VAL A 23 -30.62 -36.24 19.73
N ALA A 24 -29.92 -35.11 19.85
CA ALA A 24 -30.10 -33.96 18.98
C ALA A 24 -29.54 -34.34 17.60
N ASP A 25 -30.31 -35.13 16.84
CA ASP A 25 -29.92 -35.70 15.55
C ASP A 25 -30.10 -34.73 14.37
N PHE A 26 -30.37 -33.46 14.64
CA PHE A 26 -30.48 -32.46 13.58
C PHE A 26 -29.37 -31.44 13.75
N ILE A 27 -28.22 -31.71 13.14
CA ILE A 27 -27.32 -30.63 12.73
C ILE A 27 -28.01 -30.02 11.51
N PRO A 28 -28.60 -28.83 11.61
CA PRO A 28 -29.26 -28.22 10.46
C PRO A 28 -28.22 -28.02 9.35
N GLU A 29 -28.50 -28.60 8.19
CA GLU A 29 -27.65 -28.50 7.01
C GLU A 29 -27.90 -27.15 6.33
N LEU A 30 -26.82 -26.41 6.07
CA LEU A 30 -26.90 -25.08 5.46
C LEU A 30 -27.29 -25.21 3.99
N ARG A 31 -28.50 -24.80 3.63
CA ARG A 31 -28.93 -24.75 2.24
C ARG A 31 -28.37 -23.50 1.55
N GLU A 32 -27.91 -23.65 0.31
CA GLU A 32 -27.27 -22.55 -0.41
C GLU A 32 -28.22 -21.37 -0.71
N ASP A 33 -29.50 -21.64 -0.85
CA ASP A 33 -30.55 -20.70 -1.22
C ASP A 33 -31.35 -20.18 -0.02
N GLU A 34 -31.02 -20.59 1.21
CA GLU A 34 -31.75 -20.16 2.40
C GLU A 34 -31.58 -18.65 2.63
N PRO A 35 -32.70 -17.89 2.77
CA PRO A 35 -32.63 -16.47 3.10
C PRO A 35 -32.03 -16.27 4.49
N PHE A 36 -31.36 -15.13 4.67
CA PHE A 36 -30.76 -14.76 5.94
C PHE A 36 -30.78 -13.25 6.15
N THR A 37 -30.62 -12.85 7.41
CA THR A 37 -30.51 -11.45 7.80
C THR A 37 -29.21 -11.21 8.53
N TYR A 38 -28.68 -9.98 8.46
CA TYR A 38 -27.55 -9.56 9.28
C TYR A 38 -28.03 -9.00 10.61
N GLN A 39 -27.40 -9.45 11.68
CA GLN A 39 -27.57 -8.94 13.04
C GLN A 39 -26.24 -8.33 13.49
N ASP A 40 -26.29 -7.22 14.22
CA ASP A 40 -25.09 -6.62 14.79
C ASP A 40 -24.46 -7.59 15.79
N TYR A 41 -23.15 -7.79 15.69
CA TYR A 41 -22.39 -8.67 16.56
C TYR A 41 -21.35 -7.84 17.32
N ARG A 42 -21.50 -7.83 18.65
CA ARG A 42 -20.63 -7.09 19.54
C ARG A 42 -19.87 -8.05 20.45
N PRO A 43 -18.55 -8.23 20.26
CA PRO A 43 -17.76 -9.05 21.16
C PRO A 43 -17.57 -8.37 22.52
N GLU A 44 -17.78 -9.14 23.58
CA GLU A 44 -17.57 -8.70 24.97
C GLU A 44 -16.07 -8.69 25.33
N ASP A 45 -15.34 -9.73 24.92
CA ASP A 45 -13.93 -9.94 25.26
C ASP A 45 -12.98 -9.35 24.20
N VAL A 46 -12.97 -8.03 24.02
CA VAL A 46 -12.00 -7.35 23.13
C VAL A 46 -11.54 -6.03 23.77
N GLN A 47 -10.29 -5.63 23.52
CA GLN A 47 -9.75 -4.38 24.05
C GLN A 47 -10.36 -3.17 23.32
N ARG A 48 -10.84 -2.18 24.08
CA ARG A 48 -11.37 -0.90 23.57
C ARG A 48 -10.78 0.28 24.34
N PRO A 49 -9.47 0.52 24.23
CA PRO A 49 -8.84 1.63 24.95
C PRO A 49 -9.28 2.97 24.35
N GLU A 50 -9.34 4.03 25.16
CA GLU A 50 -9.62 5.40 24.69
C GLU A 50 -8.52 5.93 23.77
N THR A 51 -7.28 5.51 24.02
CA THR A 51 -6.10 5.88 23.23
C THR A 51 -5.30 4.64 22.88
N TYR A 52 -4.70 4.64 21.70
CA TYR A 52 -3.84 3.55 21.25
C TYR A 52 -2.55 4.09 20.62
N GLU A 53 -1.41 3.59 21.09
CA GLU A 53 -0.12 3.93 20.51
C GLU A 53 0.26 2.90 19.44
N PHE A 54 0.31 3.34 18.19
CA PHE A 54 0.77 2.49 17.10
C PHE A 54 2.30 2.31 17.15
N ILE A 55 2.74 1.07 17.24
CA ILE A 55 4.17 0.72 17.24
C ILE A 55 4.66 0.60 15.80
N LYS A 56 5.81 1.23 15.51
CA LYS A 56 6.47 1.13 14.21
C LYS A 56 6.98 -0.29 13.93
N GLU A 57 6.49 -0.89 12.85
CA GLU A 57 7.04 -2.14 12.33
C GLU A 57 8.37 -1.89 11.61
N ARG A 58 9.48 -2.40 12.17
CA ARG A 58 10.83 -2.12 11.63
C ARG A 58 11.08 -2.85 10.31
N ASN A 59 10.73 -4.14 10.29
CA ASN A 59 11.00 -5.08 9.19
C ASN A 59 9.71 -5.83 8.80
N PRO A 60 8.74 -5.15 8.15
CA PRO A 60 7.53 -5.82 7.71
C PRO A 60 7.86 -6.91 6.69
N ASN A 61 7.21 -8.08 6.82
CA ASN A 61 7.29 -9.12 5.80
C ASN A 61 6.58 -8.65 4.52
N PRO A 62 7.28 -8.49 3.39
CA PRO A 62 6.68 -8.02 2.14
C PRO A 62 5.55 -8.92 1.62
N GLU A 63 5.63 -10.23 1.89
CA GLU A 63 4.64 -11.22 1.43
C GLU A 63 3.24 -10.94 1.96
N HIS A 64 3.14 -10.35 3.16
CA HIS A 64 1.87 -9.95 3.77
C HIS A 64 1.17 -8.81 3.01
N TYR A 65 1.83 -8.24 1.99
CA TYR A 65 1.35 -7.14 1.17
C TYR A 65 1.34 -7.50 -0.32
N PHE A 66 1.45 -8.78 -0.67
CA PHE A 66 1.33 -9.20 -2.07
C PHE A 66 -0.11 -8.98 -2.58
N PRO A 67 -0.25 -8.37 -3.76
CA PRO A 67 -1.53 -8.33 -4.47
C PRO A 67 -1.98 -9.75 -4.82
N ASP A 68 -3.26 -10.03 -4.60
CA ASP A 68 -3.88 -11.26 -5.03
C ASP A 68 -4.32 -11.14 -6.49
N THR A 69 -3.81 -12.00 -7.38
CA THR A 69 -4.14 -11.96 -8.81
C THR A 69 -5.54 -12.46 -9.13
N THR A 70 -6.17 -13.21 -8.21
CA THR A 70 -7.57 -13.66 -8.36
C THR A 70 -8.56 -12.60 -7.86
N ASN A 71 -8.12 -11.68 -7.01
CA ASN A 71 -8.91 -10.53 -6.57
C ASN A 71 -8.01 -9.39 -6.06
N GLU A 72 -7.70 -8.45 -6.95
CA GLU A 72 -6.85 -7.30 -6.61
C GLU A 72 -7.41 -6.43 -5.48
N ARG A 73 -8.71 -6.52 -5.18
CA ARG A 73 -9.35 -5.71 -4.15
C ARG A 73 -8.91 -6.10 -2.75
N TYR A 74 -8.33 -7.27 -2.54
CA TYR A 74 -7.75 -7.66 -1.26
C TYR A 74 -6.54 -6.79 -0.86
N LEU A 75 -5.94 -6.07 -1.81
CA LEU A 75 -4.98 -5.01 -1.56
C LEU A 75 -5.48 -3.68 -2.14
N PRO A 76 -5.88 -2.72 -1.30
CA PRO A 76 -6.35 -1.40 -1.75
C PRO A 76 -5.31 -0.69 -2.61
N ILE A 77 -5.77 -0.02 -3.67
CA ILE A 77 -4.93 0.88 -4.45
C ILE A 77 -4.57 2.11 -3.62
N ARG A 78 -3.33 2.58 -3.75
CA ARG A 78 -2.82 3.76 -3.04
C ARG A 78 -2.37 4.83 -4.02
N TYR A 79 -2.67 6.09 -3.69
CA TYR A 79 -2.29 7.22 -4.53
C TYR A 79 -1.32 8.13 -3.78
N LEU A 80 -0.11 8.26 -4.30
CA LEU A 80 0.92 9.14 -3.74
C LEU A 80 0.69 10.57 -4.19
N GLN A 81 0.61 11.51 -3.26
CA GLN A 81 0.48 12.94 -3.55
C GLN A 81 1.85 13.53 -3.91
N LEU A 82 1.90 14.25 -5.03
CA LEU A 82 3.11 14.90 -5.55
C LEU A 82 2.92 16.41 -5.68
N ASN A 83 3.93 17.17 -5.25
CA ASN A 83 4.13 18.57 -5.63
C ASN A 83 5.29 18.65 -6.62
N PHE A 84 5.22 19.55 -7.60
CA PHE A 84 6.34 19.85 -8.49
C PHE A 84 6.85 21.26 -8.27
N HIS A 85 8.16 21.43 -8.24
CA HIS A 85 8.86 22.71 -8.07
C HIS A 85 9.82 22.86 -9.25
N ILE A 86 9.48 23.78 -10.17
CA ILE A 86 10.28 24.07 -11.35
C ILE A 86 11.19 25.24 -11.01
N MET A 87 12.49 24.96 -11.03
CA MET A 87 13.51 25.92 -10.62
C MET A 87 14.13 26.58 -11.85
N ASN A 88 14.15 27.90 -11.87
CA ASN A 88 14.71 28.70 -12.96
C ASN A 88 15.42 29.94 -12.44
N THR A 89 16.13 30.62 -13.33
CA THR A 89 16.76 31.94 -13.09
C THR A 89 15.76 33.06 -13.34
N SER A 90 15.98 34.24 -12.77
CA SER A 90 15.09 35.39 -12.91
C SER A 90 14.95 35.88 -14.36
N ASP A 91 15.95 35.67 -15.21
CA ASP A 91 15.91 35.94 -16.66
C ASP A 91 15.37 34.76 -17.48
N THR A 92 14.85 33.71 -16.83
CA THR A 92 14.25 32.53 -17.47
C THR A 92 15.19 31.75 -18.39
N LEU A 93 16.44 31.51 -17.96
CA LEU A 93 17.45 30.71 -18.67
C LEU A 93 16.89 29.45 -19.33
N PHE A 94 15.94 28.77 -18.67
CA PHE A 94 15.20 27.67 -19.25
C PHE A 94 13.82 28.11 -19.73
N PRO A 95 13.45 27.94 -21.02
CA PRO A 95 12.13 28.31 -21.55
C PRO A 95 11.07 27.25 -21.20
N PHE A 96 10.92 26.99 -19.90
CA PHE A 96 10.06 25.97 -19.30
C PHE A 96 9.36 26.55 -18.08
N TYR A 97 8.27 27.28 -18.33
CA TYR A 97 7.48 27.99 -17.34
C TYR A 97 6.03 28.14 -17.84
N GLY A 98 5.13 28.61 -16.98
CA GLY A 98 3.71 28.82 -17.29
C GLY A 98 2.97 27.58 -17.76
N GLU A 99 2.11 27.73 -18.77
CA GLU A 99 1.28 26.64 -19.30
C GLU A 99 2.12 25.48 -19.84
N LYS A 100 3.26 25.77 -20.50
CA LYS A 100 4.18 24.76 -21.04
C LYS A 100 4.70 23.84 -19.94
N ALA A 101 5.19 24.43 -18.85
CA ALA A 101 5.64 23.71 -17.67
C ALA A 101 4.53 22.85 -17.06
N ARG A 102 3.35 23.44 -16.87
CA ARG A 102 2.19 22.77 -16.27
C ARG A 102 1.70 21.59 -17.10
N LYS A 103 1.60 21.76 -18.42
CA LYS A 103 1.24 20.69 -19.36
C LYS A 103 2.25 19.55 -19.28
N TYR A 104 3.54 19.88 -19.35
CA TYR A 104 4.60 18.89 -19.33
C TYR A 104 4.58 18.05 -18.06
N VAL A 105 4.48 18.66 -16.88
CA VAL A 105 4.43 17.94 -15.60
C VAL A 105 3.22 17.00 -15.54
N LYS A 106 2.05 17.46 -16.01
CA LYS A 106 0.85 16.59 -16.09
C LYS A 106 1.11 15.39 -16.98
N GLU A 107 1.76 15.57 -18.12
CA GLU A 107 2.11 14.48 -19.05
C GLU A 107 3.15 13.53 -18.44
N VAL A 108 4.15 14.03 -17.71
CA VAL A 108 5.11 13.17 -16.98
C VAL A 108 4.38 12.28 -15.98
N VAL A 109 3.50 12.86 -15.16
CA VAL A 109 2.73 12.09 -14.17
C VAL A 109 1.77 11.11 -14.84
N PHE A 110 1.17 11.49 -15.97
CA PHE A 110 0.36 10.59 -16.80
C PHE A 110 1.17 9.37 -17.27
N TYR A 111 2.32 9.59 -17.91
CA TYR A 111 3.17 8.50 -18.39
C TYR A 111 3.80 7.67 -17.27
N ALA A 112 4.07 8.28 -16.11
CA ALA A 112 4.54 7.55 -14.93
C ALA A 112 3.43 6.63 -14.39
N ASN A 113 2.17 7.08 -14.38
CA ASN A 113 1.05 6.21 -14.07
C ASN A 113 0.87 5.09 -15.10
N GLU A 114 1.03 5.37 -16.40
CA GLU A 114 1.02 4.33 -17.43
C GLU A 114 2.11 3.28 -17.19
N LEU A 115 3.33 3.71 -16.81
CA LEU A 115 4.41 2.81 -16.43
C LEU A 115 4.04 1.97 -15.21
N ILE A 116 3.47 2.57 -14.17
CA ILE A 116 3.10 1.91 -12.91
C ILE A 116 1.91 0.95 -13.08
N ARG A 117 1.01 1.19 -14.04
CA ARG A 117 -0.09 0.25 -14.34
C ARG A 117 0.38 -1.04 -15.02
N LYS A 118 1.51 -1.00 -15.72
CA LYS A 118 2.04 -2.20 -16.39
C LYS A 118 2.45 -3.26 -15.37
N THR A 119 2.30 -4.51 -15.78
CA THR A 119 2.74 -5.69 -15.03
C THR A 119 3.65 -6.57 -15.91
N PRO A 120 4.77 -6.05 -16.42
CA PRO A 120 5.66 -6.85 -17.25
C PRO A 120 6.44 -7.82 -16.36
N GLU A 121 6.74 -9.00 -16.91
CA GLU A 121 7.62 -9.97 -16.27
C GLU A 121 9.02 -9.40 -16.05
N ILE A 122 9.66 -9.82 -14.97
CA ILE A 122 11.06 -9.50 -14.69
C ILE A 122 11.96 -10.30 -15.66
N TRP A 123 12.96 -9.64 -16.23
CA TRP A 123 13.88 -10.25 -17.20
C TRP A 123 15.00 -11.06 -16.58
N LEU A 124 15.37 -10.74 -15.34
CA LEU A 124 16.36 -11.45 -14.54
C LEU A 124 15.70 -11.87 -13.24
N ARG A 125 15.62 -13.18 -13.01
CA ARG A 125 15.06 -13.78 -11.79
C ARG A 125 16.04 -14.82 -11.23
N PRO A 126 15.96 -15.15 -9.93
CA PRO A 126 16.74 -16.26 -9.37
C PRO A 126 16.27 -17.59 -9.97
N ASP A 127 17.19 -18.53 -10.19
CA ASP A 127 16.84 -19.87 -10.68
C ASP A 127 16.08 -20.72 -9.64
N SER A 128 16.14 -20.32 -8.36
CA SER A 128 15.55 -21.05 -7.24
C SER A 128 14.06 -20.79 -7.02
N MET A 129 13.46 -19.80 -7.72
CA MET A 129 12.06 -19.44 -7.49
C MET A 129 11.38 -18.84 -8.72
N GLU A 130 10.06 -19.02 -8.77
CA GLU A 130 9.22 -18.26 -9.70
C GLU A 130 8.97 -16.84 -9.17
N VAL A 131 8.92 -15.88 -10.08
CA VAL A 131 8.71 -14.46 -9.75
C VAL A 131 7.56 -13.93 -10.61
N PRO A 132 6.30 -14.04 -10.13
CA PRO A 132 5.14 -13.63 -10.90
C PRO A 132 5.10 -12.11 -11.06
N ALA A 133 4.60 -11.65 -12.21
CA ALA A 133 4.26 -10.25 -12.40
C ALA A 133 2.95 -9.94 -11.67
N LEU A 134 2.99 -9.04 -10.68
CA LEU A 134 1.82 -8.66 -9.87
C LEU A 134 1.37 -7.22 -10.17
N PRO A 135 0.06 -6.94 -10.04
CA PRO A 135 -0.45 -5.58 -10.14
C PRO A 135 0.10 -4.70 -9.02
N ARG A 136 0.64 -3.53 -9.34
CA ARG A 136 1.37 -2.71 -8.36
C ARG A 136 0.50 -1.98 -7.34
N ARG A 137 -0.82 -1.92 -7.57
CA ARG A 137 -1.84 -1.27 -6.71
C ARG A 137 -1.39 0.11 -6.18
N LEU A 138 -0.73 0.88 -7.05
CA LEU A 138 -0.15 2.18 -6.77
C LEU A 138 -0.48 3.15 -7.91
N GLY A 139 -0.66 4.43 -7.59
CA GLY A 139 -0.75 5.51 -8.55
C GLY A 139 -0.14 6.80 -8.01
N PHE A 140 0.11 7.74 -8.91
CA PHE A 140 0.66 9.06 -8.60
C PHE A 140 -0.41 10.12 -8.88
N ASN A 141 -0.62 11.01 -7.91
CA ASN A 141 -1.63 12.05 -7.99
C ASN A 141 -0.97 13.42 -7.76
N LEU A 142 -1.15 14.35 -8.69
CA LEU A 142 -0.75 15.73 -8.46
C LEU A 142 -1.63 16.32 -7.37
N ALA A 143 -1.00 16.83 -6.31
CA ALA A 143 -1.71 17.54 -5.26
C ALA A 143 -2.30 18.85 -5.81
N LYS A 144 -3.18 19.47 -5.03
CA LYS A 144 -3.74 20.79 -5.33
C LYS A 144 -3.05 21.89 -4.54
N ILE A 145 -2.89 23.08 -5.11
CA ILE A 145 -2.43 24.25 -4.36
C ILE A 145 -3.49 24.56 -3.28
N PRO A 146 -3.10 24.74 -2.00
CA PRO A 146 -4.06 25.01 -0.93
C PRO A 146 -5.02 26.15 -1.27
N GLY A 147 -6.32 25.91 -1.09
CA GLY A 147 -7.37 26.90 -1.38
C GLY A 147 -7.75 27.03 -2.86
N THR A 148 -7.26 26.15 -3.74
CA THR A 148 -7.54 26.20 -5.18
C THR A 148 -7.77 24.81 -5.79
N ASP A 149 -8.32 24.76 -7.00
CA ASP A 149 -8.39 23.53 -7.81
C ASP A 149 -7.18 23.33 -8.74
N GLU A 150 -6.20 24.23 -8.69
CA GLU A 150 -4.99 24.14 -9.49
C GLU A 150 -4.06 23.04 -8.98
N HIS A 151 -3.38 22.35 -9.89
CA HIS A 151 -2.36 21.38 -9.52
C HIS A 151 -1.16 22.10 -8.90
N ALA A 152 -0.56 21.49 -7.86
CA ALA A 152 0.58 21.98 -7.11
C ALA A 152 1.88 21.88 -7.92
N ILE A 153 1.97 22.74 -8.93
CA ILE A 153 3.12 22.94 -9.82
C ILE A 153 3.58 24.37 -9.58
N TYR A 154 4.65 24.51 -8.80
CA TYR A 154 5.22 25.77 -8.38
C TYR A 154 6.39 26.14 -9.29
N GLU A 155 6.45 27.40 -9.68
CA GLU A 155 7.56 27.96 -10.46
C GLU A 155 8.36 28.91 -9.57
N HIS A 156 9.67 28.70 -9.49
CA HIS A 156 10.57 29.47 -8.64
C HIS A 156 11.67 30.09 -9.49
N TYR A 157 11.91 31.38 -9.28
CA TYR A 157 12.93 32.16 -9.98
C TYR A 157 13.99 32.60 -8.96
N ASP A 158 15.14 31.94 -8.97
CA ASP A 158 16.20 32.08 -7.97
C ASP A 158 17.59 31.83 -8.59
N ASP A 159 18.38 32.89 -8.75
CA ASP A 159 19.68 32.81 -9.43
C ASP A 159 20.76 32.05 -8.65
N GLU A 160 20.54 31.77 -7.36
CA GLU A 160 21.49 31.04 -6.51
C GLU A 160 21.14 29.54 -6.40
N LEU A 161 19.85 29.21 -6.31
CA LEU A 161 19.36 27.87 -6.00
C LEU A 161 18.69 27.15 -7.18
N TYR A 162 18.61 27.75 -8.36
CA TYR A 162 17.95 27.11 -9.50
C TYR A 162 18.64 25.84 -10.01
N TRP A 163 19.95 25.73 -9.75
CA TRP A 163 20.81 24.80 -10.48
C TRP A 163 21.04 23.48 -9.75
N TYR A 164 21.21 22.42 -10.54
CA TYR A 164 21.47 21.06 -10.08
C TYR A 164 22.48 20.37 -11.02
N LEU A 165 23.62 19.98 -10.44
CA LEU A 165 24.58 19.07 -11.04
C LEU A 165 24.58 17.73 -10.30
N HIS A 166 24.20 16.67 -11.01
CA HIS A 166 24.20 15.31 -10.47
C HIS A 166 25.65 14.78 -10.28
N ASN A 167 26.48 14.94 -11.32
CA ASN A 167 27.85 14.43 -11.37
C ASN A 167 28.90 15.56 -11.45
N GLY A 168 30.17 15.20 -11.23
CA GLY A 168 31.31 16.11 -11.36
C GLY A 168 31.81 16.73 -10.06
N ARG A 169 32.81 17.62 -10.18
CA ARG A 169 33.52 18.24 -9.04
C ARG A 169 32.65 19.24 -8.27
N LYS A 170 31.80 20.01 -8.97
CA LYS A 170 30.89 21.01 -8.40
C LYS A 170 29.46 20.46 -8.18
N ARG A 171 29.31 19.14 -8.06
CA ARG A 171 27.98 18.52 -7.87
C ARG A 171 27.33 19.00 -6.57
N ASN A 172 26.02 19.23 -6.61
CA ASN A 172 25.22 19.61 -5.45
C ASN A 172 24.03 18.66 -5.23
N ARG A 173 24.10 17.42 -5.77
CA ARG A 173 23.01 16.43 -5.67
C ARG A 173 22.49 16.17 -4.27
N ALA A 174 23.34 16.22 -3.24
CA ALA A 174 22.93 16.03 -1.86
C ALA A 174 22.52 17.33 -1.12
N SER A 175 22.72 18.51 -1.72
CA SER A 175 22.30 19.78 -1.09
C SER A 175 20.78 19.80 -0.91
N ARG A 176 20.36 20.25 0.28
CA ARG A 176 18.96 20.40 0.66
C ARG A 176 18.50 21.86 0.71
N GLU A 177 19.34 22.81 0.35
CA GLU A 177 19.03 24.25 0.46
C GLU A 177 17.77 24.64 -0.30
N VAL A 178 17.66 24.21 -1.57
CA VAL A 178 16.46 24.43 -2.39
C VAL A 178 15.20 23.80 -1.78
N ILE A 179 15.33 22.60 -1.20
CA ILE A 179 14.23 21.88 -0.56
C ILE A 179 13.78 22.63 0.69
N ASN A 180 14.73 23.06 1.52
CA ASN A 180 14.44 23.77 2.75
C ASN A 180 13.77 25.13 2.50
N LYS A 181 14.12 25.80 1.41
CA LYS A 181 13.54 27.10 1.03
C LYS A 181 12.14 26.97 0.40
N TYR A 182 11.94 26.00 -0.48
CA TYR A 182 10.78 26.01 -1.39
C TYR A 182 9.80 24.85 -1.21
N ALA A 183 10.12 23.80 -0.46
CA ALA A 183 9.20 22.67 -0.32
C ALA A 183 7.90 23.11 0.37
N VAL A 184 6.76 22.67 -0.17
CA VAL A 184 5.43 22.95 0.36
C VAL A 184 4.86 21.68 0.95
N ARG A 185 4.32 21.75 2.18
CA ARG A 185 3.68 20.60 2.86
C ARG A 185 4.55 19.34 2.87
N LYS A 186 5.84 19.48 3.16
CA LYS A 186 6.84 18.38 3.16
C LYS A 186 6.55 17.26 4.16
N ASP A 187 5.67 17.51 5.11
CA ASP A 187 5.18 16.57 6.11
C ASP A 187 4.07 15.64 5.57
N SER A 188 3.41 16.01 4.48
CA SER A 188 2.20 15.36 3.95
C SER A 188 2.21 15.15 2.43
N ILE A 189 3.20 15.67 1.70
CA ILE A 189 3.31 15.52 0.24
C ILE A 189 4.77 15.32 -0.17
N LEU A 190 5.01 14.43 -1.13
CA LEU A 190 6.33 14.23 -1.70
C LEU A 190 6.64 15.37 -2.70
N ASN A 191 7.71 16.12 -2.45
CA ASN A 191 8.07 17.28 -3.26
C ASN A 191 9.10 16.89 -4.34
N ILE A 192 8.81 17.20 -5.60
CA ILE A 192 9.65 16.90 -6.76
C ILE A 192 10.24 18.20 -7.30
N PHE A 193 11.56 18.36 -7.21
CA PHE A 193 12.29 19.52 -7.72
C PHE A 193 12.86 19.22 -9.10
N VAL A 194 12.44 20.00 -10.09
CA VAL A 194 12.91 19.94 -11.46
C VAL A 194 13.88 21.10 -11.67
N MET A 195 15.13 20.76 -11.95
CA MET A 195 16.24 21.72 -11.91
C MET A 195 17.14 21.54 -13.14
N GLY A 196 17.76 22.63 -13.59
CA GLY A 196 18.71 22.60 -14.71
C GLY A 196 20.16 22.73 -14.23
N PRO A 197 21.16 22.50 -15.09
CA PRO A 197 22.56 22.78 -14.78
C PRO A 197 22.79 24.31 -14.67
N PRO A 198 23.88 24.75 -14.03
CA PRO A 198 24.19 26.16 -13.91
C PRO A 198 24.55 26.78 -15.28
N ARG A 199 24.43 28.10 -15.38
CA ARG A 199 24.53 28.86 -16.64
C ARG A 199 25.90 28.66 -17.29
N ASP A 200 26.96 28.70 -16.50
CA ASP A 200 28.33 28.47 -16.97
C ASP A 200 28.48 27.11 -17.67
N SER A 201 27.77 26.10 -17.19
CA SER A 201 27.72 24.77 -17.78
C SER A 201 26.89 24.77 -19.08
N VAL A 202 25.72 25.39 -19.09
CA VAL A 202 24.88 25.48 -20.31
C VAL A 202 25.61 26.21 -21.45
N LEU A 203 26.34 27.29 -21.12
CA LEU A 203 27.07 28.10 -22.10
C LEU A 203 28.40 27.50 -22.54
N SER A 204 28.91 26.49 -21.83
CA SER A 204 30.20 25.87 -22.13
C SER A 204 30.11 24.86 -23.27
N LYS A 205 30.93 25.03 -24.30
CA LYS A 205 31.05 24.08 -25.43
C LYS A 205 31.57 22.70 -25.01
N SER A 206 32.28 22.60 -23.88
CA SER A 206 32.83 21.34 -23.37
C SER A 206 31.89 20.61 -22.41
N PHE A 207 30.80 21.27 -21.99
CA PHE A 207 29.85 20.65 -21.09
C PHE A 207 28.98 19.64 -21.83
N ARG A 208 29.04 18.39 -21.36
CA ARG A 208 28.17 17.34 -21.83
C ARG A 208 26.99 17.24 -20.89
N LEU A 209 25.83 17.68 -21.36
CA LEU A 209 24.55 17.42 -20.69
C LEU A 209 24.39 15.90 -20.51
N SER A 210 24.29 15.46 -19.26
CA SER A 210 23.98 14.08 -18.92
C SER A 210 22.56 13.72 -19.37
N GLY A 211 22.18 12.46 -19.15
CA GLY A 211 20.81 12.02 -19.32
C GLY A 211 19.85 12.71 -18.35
N VAL A 212 18.70 12.09 -18.14
CA VAL A 212 17.83 12.45 -17.02
C VAL A 212 18.39 11.74 -15.79
N ASP A 213 18.64 12.47 -14.72
CA ASP A 213 19.19 11.93 -13.47
C ASP A 213 18.34 12.39 -12.28
N GLY A 214 18.15 11.51 -11.30
CA GLY A 214 17.34 11.73 -10.10
C GLY A 214 18.13 11.52 -8.81
N ILE A 215 17.60 12.02 -7.68
CA ILE A 215 18.00 11.59 -6.35
C ILE A 215 16.87 11.86 -5.33
N TYR A 216 16.48 10.83 -4.60
CA TYR A 216 15.64 10.93 -3.40
C TYR A 216 16.47 11.35 -2.18
N LEU A 217 15.96 12.32 -1.43
CA LEU A 217 16.60 12.91 -0.25
C LEU A 217 15.68 12.88 0.98
N GLY A 218 14.87 11.84 1.17
CA GLY A 218 14.06 11.63 2.38
C GLY A 218 12.64 12.21 2.32
N ASP A 219 12.47 13.47 1.93
CA ASP A 219 11.16 14.14 1.83
C ASP A 219 10.96 14.87 0.50
N ALA A 220 11.97 14.79 -0.36
CA ALA A 220 11.94 15.39 -1.69
C ALA A 220 12.81 14.58 -2.66
N ILE A 221 12.52 14.73 -3.94
CA ILE A 221 13.30 14.20 -5.05
C ILE A 221 13.81 15.39 -5.85
N LYS A 222 15.07 15.34 -6.29
CA LYS A 222 15.61 16.30 -7.28
C LYS A 222 15.89 15.60 -8.60
N ILE A 223 15.45 16.21 -9.69
CA ILE A 223 15.59 15.69 -11.05
C ILE A 223 16.25 16.75 -11.94
N THR A 224 17.22 16.34 -12.76
CA THR A 224 17.89 17.18 -13.77
C THR A 224 17.80 16.56 -15.16
N GLY A 225 18.27 17.30 -16.17
CA GLY A 225 18.28 16.90 -17.57
C GLY A 225 17.01 17.31 -18.34
N LEU A 226 15.95 17.72 -17.62
CA LEU A 226 14.69 18.16 -18.22
C LEU A 226 14.80 19.55 -18.86
N LEU A 227 15.27 20.53 -18.08
CA LEU A 227 15.17 21.94 -18.47
C LEU A 227 16.13 22.31 -19.61
N SER A 228 17.14 21.48 -19.86
CA SER A 228 18.26 21.79 -20.76
C SER A 228 18.14 21.20 -22.16
N ARG A 229 17.15 20.34 -22.40
CA ARG A 229 16.87 19.72 -23.70
C ARG A 229 15.37 19.55 -23.85
N ASP A 230 14.86 19.76 -25.04
CA ASP A 230 13.47 19.42 -25.35
C ASP A 230 13.34 17.89 -25.41
N ARG A 231 12.99 17.30 -24.27
CA ARG A 231 12.77 15.85 -24.11
C ARG A 231 11.29 15.58 -23.99
N PRO A 232 10.74 14.56 -24.66
CA PRO A 232 9.34 14.23 -24.50
C PRO A 232 9.06 13.76 -23.05
N PRO A 233 7.89 14.08 -22.46
CA PRO A 233 7.55 13.74 -21.07
C PRO A 233 7.70 12.26 -20.71
N TRP A 234 7.52 11.39 -21.69
CA TRP A 234 7.59 9.95 -21.51
C TRP A 234 9.01 9.45 -21.17
N GLU A 235 10.08 10.18 -21.51
CA GLU A 235 11.46 9.84 -21.13
C GLU A 235 11.70 10.02 -19.62
N MET A 236 10.95 10.92 -18.98
CA MET A 236 11.10 11.25 -17.56
C MET A 236 10.42 10.25 -16.63
N ARG A 237 9.45 9.50 -17.15
CA ARG A 237 8.56 8.65 -16.35
C ARG A 237 9.35 7.60 -15.54
N ASN A 238 10.41 7.05 -16.13
CA ASN A 238 11.20 5.99 -15.52
C ASN A 238 12.02 6.54 -14.35
N VAL A 239 12.72 7.66 -14.53
CA VAL A 239 13.47 8.31 -13.44
C VAL A 239 12.54 8.76 -12.31
N LEU A 240 11.39 9.35 -12.63
CA LEU A 240 10.42 9.73 -11.59
C LEU A 240 9.95 8.50 -10.80
N ALA A 241 9.56 7.42 -11.48
CA ALA A 241 9.11 6.19 -10.83
C ALA A 241 10.23 5.50 -10.03
N HIS A 242 11.48 5.52 -10.52
CA HIS A 242 12.66 4.99 -9.84
C HIS A 242 12.93 5.72 -8.52
N GLU A 243 12.95 7.06 -8.54
CA GLU A 243 13.17 7.84 -7.33
C GLU A 243 12.01 7.74 -6.35
N ILE A 244 10.77 7.58 -6.83
CA ILE A 244 9.63 7.26 -5.97
C ILE A 244 9.79 5.85 -5.39
N GLY A 245 10.35 4.89 -6.14
CA GLY A 245 10.73 3.57 -5.62
C GLY A 245 11.66 3.69 -4.41
N HIS A 246 12.70 4.52 -4.49
CA HIS A 246 13.55 4.84 -3.33
C HIS A 246 12.77 5.51 -2.20
N ALA A 247 11.87 6.45 -2.51
CA ALA A 247 11.03 7.11 -1.51
C ALA A 247 10.13 6.11 -0.75
N LEU A 248 9.71 5.05 -1.43
CA LEU A 248 8.91 3.95 -0.89
C LEU A 248 9.75 2.78 -0.35
N GLY A 249 11.07 2.98 -0.19
CA GLY A 249 11.95 2.07 0.54
C GLY A 249 12.61 0.97 -0.29
N LEU A 250 12.65 1.12 -1.62
CA LEU A 250 13.39 0.21 -2.49
C LEU A 250 14.86 0.61 -2.61
N GLY A 251 15.73 -0.41 -2.67
CA GLY A 251 17.14 -0.27 -3.04
C GLY A 251 17.35 -0.53 -4.52
N HIS A 252 18.58 -0.28 -4.98
CA HIS A 252 19.02 -0.64 -6.32
C HIS A 252 19.10 -2.17 -6.50
N ALA A 253 18.42 -2.70 -7.52
CA ALA A 253 18.18 -4.15 -7.70
C ALA A 253 19.45 -4.97 -8.07
N TRP A 254 20.52 -4.32 -8.53
CA TRP A 254 21.78 -5.00 -8.87
C TRP A 254 22.67 -5.30 -7.66
N THR A 255 22.25 -4.93 -6.45
CA THR A 255 23.05 -5.06 -5.22
C THR A 255 22.58 -6.24 -4.37
N ARG A 256 23.49 -6.84 -3.59
CA ARG A 256 23.16 -7.94 -2.67
C ARG A 256 22.19 -7.55 -1.54
N ASN A 257 22.06 -6.25 -1.26
CA ASN A 257 21.35 -5.73 -0.08
C ASN A 257 20.19 -4.82 -0.47
N ASP A 258 19.54 -5.07 -1.62
CA ASP A 258 18.29 -4.38 -1.93
C ASP A 258 17.14 -4.83 -1.01
N GLY A 259 17.32 -6.01 -0.39
CA GLY A 259 16.48 -6.65 0.62
C GLY A 259 15.24 -7.32 0.01
N CYS A 260 15.38 -7.85 -1.20
CA CYS A 260 14.43 -8.76 -1.81
C CYS A 260 15.16 -10.01 -2.30
N ASP A 261 14.65 -11.19 -1.94
CA ASP A 261 15.27 -12.45 -2.38
C ASP A 261 14.88 -12.82 -3.82
N ASP A 262 13.82 -12.18 -4.35
CA ASP A 262 13.32 -12.35 -5.72
C ASP A 262 14.00 -11.44 -6.76
N THR A 263 15.01 -10.68 -6.35
CA THR A 263 15.86 -9.83 -7.20
C THR A 263 17.30 -10.37 -7.22
N PRO A 264 17.77 -10.99 -8.32
CA PRO A 264 19.09 -11.57 -8.35
C PRO A 264 20.18 -10.50 -8.43
N VAL A 265 21.30 -10.71 -7.74
CA VAL A 265 22.51 -9.90 -7.90
C VAL A 265 23.02 -10.02 -9.33
N HIS A 266 23.24 -8.90 -9.99
CA HIS A 266 23.68 -8.87 -11.38
C HIS A 266 24.50 -7.62 -11.68
N ALA A 267 25.10 -7.56 -12.88
CA ALA A 267 25.86 -6.39 -13.29
C ALA A 267 24.95 -5.35 -13.97
N ASN A 268 24.92 -4.12 -13.45
CA ASN A 268 24.13 -3.03 -14.04
C ASN A 268 24.83 -2.43 -15.29
N ARG A 269 24.74 -3.15 -16.42
CA ARG A 269 25.50 -2.86 -17.66
C ARG A 269 24.63 -2.56 -18.88
N ALA A 270 23.32 -2.42 -18.73
CA ALA A 270 22.40 -2.31 -19.87
C ALA A 270 22.76 -1.16 -20.84
N TRP A 271 23.15 -0.01 -20.30
CA TRP A 271 23.58 1.16 -21.10
C TRP A 271 24.91 0.97 -21.85
N SER A 272 25.77 0.06 -21.39
CA SER A 272 27.06 -0.24 -22.02
C SER A 272 27.00 -1.29 -23.13
N LEU A 273 25.90 -2.06 -23.19
CA LEU A 273 25.71 -3.13 -24.16
C LEU A 273 25.04 -2.61 -25.44
N ALA A 274 25.35 -3.23 -26.58
CA ALA A 274 24.65 -2.99 -27.84
C ALA A 274 23.18 -3.43 -27.73
N SER A 275 22.28 -2.78 -28.47
CA SER A 275 20.83 -3.01 -28.34
C SER A 275 20.41 -4.49 -28.51
N GLY A 276 21.02 -5.24 -29.44
CA GLY A 276 20.74 -6.68 -29.63
C GLY A 276 21.25 -7.60 -28.51
N GLN A 277 22.05 -7.07 -27.59
CA GLN A 277 22.55 -7.76 -26.39
C GLN A 277 21.73 -7.40 -25.14
N ARG A 278 20.69 -6.58 -25.28
CA ARG A 278 19.73 -6.26 -24.22
C ARG A 278 18.50 -7.17 -24.36
N GLY A 279 17.83 -7.45 -23.25
CA GLY A 279 16.60 -8.24 -23.25
C GLY A 279 16.54 -9.30 -22.13
N PRO A 280 15.47 -10.13 -22.16
CA PRO A 280 15.28 -11.24 -21.23
C PRO A 280 16.53 -12.11 -21.11
N GLY A 281 16.90 -12.46 -19.88
CA GLY A 281 18.09 -13.27 -19.56
C GLY A 281 19.44 -12.60 -19.79
N LYS A 282 19.50 -11.38 -20.37
CA LYS A 282 20.75 -10.68 -20.68
C LYS A 282 20.94 -9.40 -19.86
N THR A 283 19.87 -8.65 -19.66
CA THR A 283 19.85 -7.39 -18.92
C THR A 283 18.60 -7.30 -18.08
N SER A 284 18.65 -6.55 -16.98
CA SER A 284 17.46 -6.26 -16.19
C SER A 284 16.51 -5.29 -16.89
N ASN A 285 15.21 -5.46 -16.63
CA ASN A 285 14.18 -4.44 -16.85
C ASN A 285 13.57 -3.94 -15.53
N ASN A 286 14.16 -4.27 -14.38
CA ASN A 286 13.69 -3.83 -13.08
C ASN A 286 13.66 -2.30 -13.01
N LEU A 287 12.61 -1.74 -12.42
CA LEU A 287 12.45 -0.31 -12.22
C LEU A 287 13.62 0.28 -11.41
N MET A 288 14.22 -0.52 -10.52
CA MET A 288 15.32 -0.10 -9.64
C MET A 288 16.72 -0.38 -10.22
N ASP A 289 16.82 -0.69 -11.51
CA ASP A 289 18.09 -0.73 -12.25
C ASP A 289 18.34 0.54 -13.04
N TYR A 290 19.54 0.67 -13.64
CA TYR A 290 19.80 1.69 -14.67
C TYR A 290 19.74 1.03 -16.04
N SER A 291 18.56 1.03 -16.65
CA SER A 291 18.32 0.38 -17.95
C SER A 291 17.36 1.18 -18.84
N PRO A 292 17.41 1.01 -20.17
CA PRO A 292 16.46 1.69 -21.06
C PRO A 292 14.99 1.30 -20.85
N ARG A 293 14.69 0.22 -20.13
CA ARG A 293 13.34 -0.34 -19.99
C ARG A 293 12.70 0.05 -18.65
N GLU A 294 13.38 -0.19 -17.52
CA GLU A 294 13.00 0.25 -16.16
C GLU A 294 11.48 0.20 -15.90
N GLU A 295 10.86 -0.98 -16.10
CA GLU A 295 9.41 -1.07 -16.12
C GLU A 295 8.84 -2.24 -15.33
N SER A 296 9.64 -3.10 -14.69
CA SER A 296 9.15 -4.22 -13.87
C SER A 296 9.43 -4.02 -12.38
N LEU A 297 8.60 -4.61 -11.53
CA LEU A 297 8.82 -4.73 -10.10
C LEU A 297 8.50 -6.16 -9.68
N THR A 298 9.27 -6.70 -8.74
CA THR A 298 9.03 -8.03 -8.20
C THR A 298 7.96 -8.01 -7.10
N PRO A 299 7.35 -9.16 -6.74
CA PRO A 299 6.44 -9.26 -5.61
C PRO A 299 7.00 -8.66 -4.32
N CYS A 300 8.24 -8.98 -3.95
CA CYS A 300 8.88 -8.42 -2.75
C CYS A 300 8.97 -6.90 -2.83
N GLN A 301 9.39 -6.33 -3.97
CA GLN A 301 9.47 -4.88 -4.13
C GLN A 301 8.08 -4.22 -3.96
N ILE A 302 7.04 -4.78 -4.58
CA ILE A 302 5.65 -4.31 -4.42
C ILE A 302 5.23 -4.40 -2.95
N GLY A 303 5.44 -5.54 -2.31
CA GLY A 303 5.10 -5.77 -0.91
C GLY A 303 5.79 -4.78 0.04
N ARG A 304 7.08 -4.50 -0.18
CA ARG A 304 7.84 -3.50 0.59
C ARG A 304 7.28 -2.09 0.45
N MET A 305 6.96 -1.68 -0.78
CA MET A 305 6.34 -0.37 -1.02
C MET A 305 5.01 -0.27 -0.27
N HIS A 306 4.17 -1.30 -0.37
CA HIS A 306 2.88 -1.33 0.33
C HIS A 306 3.03 -1.34 1.85
N ALA A 307 3.99 -2.07 2.40
CA ALA A 307 4.26 -2.07 3.83
C ALA A 307 4.67 -0.68 4.34
N ARG A 308 5.56 0.03 3.62
CA ARG A 308 5.94 1.41 3.98
C ARG A 308 4.77 2.38 3.91
N MET A 309 3.90 2.23 2.92
CA MET A 309 2.69 3.04 2.78
C MET A 309 1.61 2.72 3.83
N SER A 310 1.62 1.51 4.39
CA SER A 310 0.67 1.06 5.41
C SER A 310 1.05 1.40 6.85
N ASP A 311 2.34 1.68 7.10
CA ASP A 311 2.86 2.07 8.41
C ASP A 311 2.35 3.46 8.81
N ILE A 312 1.38 3.51 9.73
CA ILE A 312 0.76 4.75 10.21
C ILE A 312 1.75 5.69 10.91
N THR A 313 2.85 5.14 11.43
CA THR A 313 3.94 5.91 12.06
C THR A 313 4.95 6.44 11.04
N GLY A 314 4.89 5.92 9.81
CA GLY A 314 5.82 6.20 8.72
C GLY A 314 5.55 7.51 8.01
N ARG A 315 6.61 8.11 7.44
CA ARG A 315 6.48 9.31 6.60
C ARG A 315 5.72 9.02 5.30
N GLN A 316 5.95 7.85 4.72
CA GLN A 316 5.37 7.42 3.45
C GLN A 316 3.85 7.37 3.51
N ARG A 317 3.27 6.97 4.66
CA ARG A 317 1.82 7.02 4.89
C ARG A 317 1.26 8.43 4.69
N LYS A 318 1.96 9.45 5.19
CA LYS A 318 1.49 10.84 5.17
C LYS A 318 1.39 11.41 3.76
N TRP A 319 2.15 10.86 2.81
CA TRP A 319 2.13 11.26 1.40
C TRP A 319 0.93 10.71 0.63
N LEU A 320 0.15 9.81 1.22
CA LEU A 320 -0.96 9.20 0.50
C LEU A 320 -2.17 10.14 0.48
N LEU A 321 -2.87 10.18 -0.65
CA LEU A 321 -4.23 10.66 -0.68
C LEU A 321 -5.07 9.72 0.22
N PRO A 322 -5.78 10.23 1.25
CA PRO A 322 -6.56 9.42 2.18
C PRO A 322 -7.87 8.92 1.54
N TYR A 323 -7.74 8.20 0.43
CA TYR A 323 -8.85 7.63 -0.31
C TYR A 323 -9.62 6.61 0.54
N TRP A 324 -8.94 5.99 1.52
CA TRP A 324 -9.55 5.10 2.51
C TRP A 324 -10.63 5.79 3.36
N CYS A 325 -10.59 7.11 3.51
CA CYS A 325 -11.61 7.88 4.22
C CYS A 325 -12.86 8.18 3.39
N ARG A 326 -12.89 7.80 2.10
CA ARG A 326 -14.04 8.01 1.21
C ARG A 326 -14.84 6.73 1.12
N TYR A 327 -15.80 6.55 2.02
CA TYR A 327 -16.65 5.36 2.04
C TYR A 327 -17.35 5.14 0.69
N ASN A 328 -17.21 3.93 0.14
CA ASN A 328 -17.79 3.51 -1.13
C ASN A 328 -18.59 2.22 -0.94
N PRO A 329 -19.92 2.31 -0.73
CA PRO A 329 -20.77 1.13 -0.52
C PRO A 329 -21.02 0.30 -1.78
N ASN A 330 -20.79 0.87 -2.97
CA ASN A 330 -21.10 0.23 -4.24
C ASN A 330 -20.08 -0.85 -4.64
N GLU A 331 -18.99 -0.94 -3.90
CA GLU A 331 -17.80 -1.63 -4.31
C GLU A 331 -17.14 -2.40 -3.15
N PRO A 332 -17.89 -3.29 -2.48
CA PRO A 332 -17.37 -4.01 -1.32
C PRO A 332 -16.25 -4.98 -1.66
N VAL A 333 -15.47 -5.32 -0.64
CA VAL A 333 -14.53 -6.44 -0.67
C VAL A 333 -15.31 -7.71 -0.38
N ARG A 334 -15.27 -8.68 -1.28
CA ARG A 334 -15.92 -9.98 -1.10
C ARG A 334 -14.84 -11.06 -0.96
N VAL A 335 -14.70 -11.61 0.23
CA VAL A 335 -13.79 -12.71 0.52
C VAL A 335 -14.48 -14.01 0.16
N THR A 336 -14.06 -14.61 -0.95
CA THR A 336 -14.65 -15.82 -1.56
C THR A 336 -13.74 -17.05 -1.48
N LYS A 337 -12.66 -16.96 -0.71
CA LYS A 337 -11.72 -18.04 -0.42
C LYS A 337 -11.07 -17.79 0.93
N ASP A 338 -10.37 -18.78 1.45
CA ASP A 338 -9.61 -18.63 2.68
C ASP A 338 -8.47 -17.62 2.50
N LEU A 339 -8.41 -16.63 3.40
CA LEU A 339 -7.42 -15.56 3.38
C LEU A 339 -6.87 -15.31 4.78
N ASN A 340 -5.56 -15.04 4.82
CA ASN A 340 -4.88 -14.53 6.01
C ASN A 340 -4.35 -13.12 5.73
N TRP A 341 -4.92 -12.12 6.38
CA TRP A 341 -4.44 -10.73 6.34
C TRP A 341 -3.51 -10.47 7.52
N GLU A 342 -2.24 -10.79 7.31
CA GLU A 342 -1.13 -10.58 8.24
C GLU A 342 -0.41 -9.23 8.02
N GLY A 343 -0.84 -8.45 7.03
CA GLY A 343 -0.30 -7.13 6.70
C GLY A 343 -1.38 -6.06 6.76
N ALA A 344 -1.01 -4.84 7.14
CA ALA A 344 -1.96 -3.77 7.34
C ALA A 344 -2.75 -3.40 6.07
N ARG A 345 -4.06 -3.12 6.21
CA ARG A 345 -4.96 -2.78 5.09
C ARG A 345 -5.78 -1.54 5.40
N ASP A 346 -6.08 -0.76 4.35
CA ASP A 346 -6.88 0.45 4.42
C ASP A 346 -8.02 0.38 3.42
N PHE A 347 -9.12 -0.23 3.83
CA PHE A 347 -10.30 -0.28 2.98
C PHE A 347 -11.11 1.00 3.12
N ASN A 348 -11.90 1.27 2.09
CA ASN A 348 -12.84 2.38 2.03
C ASN A 348 -14.28 1.87 1.86
N THR A 349 -14.56 0.63 2.23
CA THR A 349 -15.80 -0.08 1.89
C THR A 349 -16.06 -1.21 2.89
N ASP A 350 -17.24 -1.82 2.79
CA ASP A 350 -17.60 -3.01 3.54
C ASP A 350 -16.76 -4.23 3.13
N ILE A 351 -16.58 -5.14 4.09
CA ILE A 351 -15.98 -6.45 3.85
C ILE A 351 -17.06 -7.51 4.04
N TYR A 352 -17.26 -8.38 3.05
CA TYR A 352 -18.15 -9.53 3.11
C TYR A 352 -17.34 -10.82 3.09
N VAL A 353 -17.33 -11.55 4.20
CA VAL A 353 -16.83 -12.92 4.26
C VAL A 353 -17.93 -13.84 3.77
N ARG A 354 -17.75 -14.43 2.60
CA ARG A 354 -18.77 -15.22 1.92
C ARG A 354 -18.80 -16.64 2.46
N ARG A 355 -19.96 -17.28 2.32
CA ARG A 355 -20.20 -18.67 2.74
C ARG A 355 -19.05 -19.60 2.29
N GLY A 356 -18.63 -20.50 3.18
CA GLY A 356 -17.55 -21.46 2.93
C GLY A 356 -16.14 -20.86 2.90
N SER A 357 -16.00 -19.55 3.17
CA SER A 357 -14.69 -18.88 3.22
C SER A 357 -14.34 -18.46 4.65
N THR A 358 -13.04 -18.45 4.92
CA THR A 358 -12.46 -17.98 6.18
C THR A 358 -11.64 -16.72 5.93
N LEU A 359 -11.91 -15.65 6.68
CA LEU A 359 -11.05 -14.49 6.76
C LEU A 359 -10.36 -14.44 8.13
N ARG A 360 -9.03 -14.53 8.15
CA ARG A 360 -8.22 -14.23 9.32
C ARG A 360 -7.61 -12.83 9.22
N ILE A 361 -7.78 -12.02 10.26
CA ILE A 361 -7.15 -10.70 10.40
C ILE A 361 -6.26 -10.76 11.64
N ASN A 362 -4.97 -10.47 11.49
CA ASN A 362 -4.02 -10.48 12.60
C ASN A 362 -3.02 -9.32 12.50
N ASN A 363 -3.47 -8.22 11.90
CA ASN A 363 -2.73 -6.97 11.80
C ASN A 363 -3.74 -5.81 11.76
N ARG A 364 -3.27 -4.58 11.56
CA ARG A 364 -4.08 -3.37 11.47
C ARG A 364 -5.04 -3.42 10.27
N LEU A 365 -6.32 -3.23 10.55
CA LEU A 365 -7.36 -3.05 9.55
C LEU A 365 -8.03 -1.69 9.74
N HIS A 366 -7.99 -0.85 8.71
CA HIS A 366 -8.77 0.38 8.68
C HIS A 366 -10.11 0.18 7.95
N LEU A 367 -11.18 0.70 8.55
CA LEU A 367 -12.50 0.87 7.96
C LEU A 367 -13.03 2.30 8.17
N PRO A 368 -13.58 2.96 7.13
CA PRO A 368 -14.11 4.32 7.27
C PRO A 368 -15.43 4.32 8.04
N GLU A 369 -15.92 5.52 8.34
CA GLU A 369 -17.24 5.70 8.92
C GLU A 369 -18.33 4.98 8.09
N GLY A 370 -19.16 4.22 8.78
CA GLY A 370 -20.27 3.47 8.17
C GLY A 370 -19.91 2.10 7.56
N ALA A 371 -18.63 1.79 7.36
CA ALA A 371 -18.21 0.49 6.84
C ALA A 371 -18.26 -0.60 7.92
N ALA A 372 -18.68 -1.80 7.55
CA ALA A 372 -18.82 -2.96 8.43
C ALA A 372 -18.09 -4.21 7.89
N ILE A 373 -17.86 -5.18 8.78
CA ILE A 373 -17.48 -6.55 8.40
C ILE A 373 -18.71 -7.44 8.49
N HIS A 374 -19.17 -7.94 7.35
CA HIS A 374 -20.29 -8.84 7.20
C HIS A 374 -19.80 -10.29 7.11
N VAL A 375 -20.33 -11.17 7.95
CA VAL A 375 -19.98 -12.61 7.95
C VAL A 375 -21.22 -13.41 7.56
N ASP A 376 -21.22 -13.99 6.35
CA ASP A 376 -22.34 -14.78 5.86
C ASP A 376 -22.55 -16.07 6.70
N PRO A 377 -23.75 -16.67 6.70
CA PRO A 377 -23.95 -18.00 7.27
C PRO A 377 -22.99 -19.02 6.67
N GLY A 378 -22.33 -19.81 7.53
CA GLY A 378 -21.31 -20.80 7.12
C GLY A 378 -19.97 -20.18 6.68
N ALA A 379 -19.77 -18.88 6.84
CA ALA A 379 -18.47 -18.23 6.72
C ALA A 379 -17.79 -18.11 8.11
N ARG A 380 -16.47 -17.86 8.12
CA ARG A 380 -15.69 -17.74 9.35
C ARG A 380 -14.86 -16.47 9.37
N LEU A 381 -14.97 -15.68 10.44
CA LEU A 381 -14.13 -14.52 10.72
C LEU A 381 -13.26 -14.81 11.95
N LEU A 382 -11.96 -14.78 11.77
CA LEU A 382 -10.96 -15.01 12.83
C LEU A 382 -10.18 -13.72 13.07
N ILE A 383 -10.34 -13.11 14.23
CA ILE A 383 -9.59 -11.91 14.64
C ILE A 383 -8.51 -12.34 15.64
N GLY A 384 -7.24 -12.22 15.24
CA GLY A 384 -6.09 -12.67 16.02
C GLY A 384 -5.60 -11.64 17.05
N PRO A 385 -4.64 -12.04 17.91
CA PRO A 385 -4.17 -11.23 19.03
C PRO A 385 -3.44 -9.95 18.63
N ALA A 386 -2.91 -9.86 17.41
CA ALA A 386 -2.24 -8.66 16.89
C ALA A 386 -3.17 -7.77 16.05
N ALA A 387 -4.46 -8.11 15.96
CA ALA A 387 -5.41 -7.34 15.19
C ALA A 387 -5.76 -6.00 15.85
N VAL A 388 -5.70 -4.94 15.06
CA VAL A 388 -6.17 -3.60 15.45
C VAL A 388 -7.17 -3.13 14.40
N ILE A 389 -8.46 -3.17 14.70
CA ILE A 389 -9.53 -2.71 13.80
C ILE A 389 -9.93 -1.30 14.21
N HIS A 390 -9.81 -0.35 13.30
CA HIS A 390 -10.03 1.06 13.63
C HIS A 390 -10.48 1.91 12.45
N SER A 391 -10.87 3.14 12.75
CA SER A 391 -11.05 4.21 11.75
C SER A 391 -10.02 5.32 11.94
N ASP A 392 -9.31 5.66 10.86
CA ASP A 392 -8.20 6.62 10.78
C ASP A 392 -8.70 7.95 10.18
N CYS A 393 -10.03 8.15 10.17
CA CYS A 393 -10.71 9.21 9.45
C CYS A 393 -11.55 10.13 10.36
N GLY A 394 -11.44 9.96 11.68
CA GLY A 394 -12.16 10.75 12.68
C GLY A 394 -13.61 10.33 12.96
N GLY A 395 -14.14 9.35 12.23
CA GLY A 395 -15.49 8.78 12.43
C GLY A 395 -15.47 7.38 13.04
N GLN A 396 -16.63 6.73 13.11
CA GLN A 396 -16.79 5.38 13.66
C GLN A 396 -17.14 4.33 12.60
N TRP A 397 -16.42 3.22 12.57
CA TRP A 397 -16.79 2.08 11.73
C TRP A 397 -17.97 1.32 12.35
N ALA A 398 -18.77 0.66 11.54
CA ALA A 398 -20.09 0.15 11.91
C ALA A 398 -20.09 -1.22 12.61
N GLY A 399 -18.92 -1.72 13.04
CA GLY A 399 -18.81 -2.99 13.76
C GLY A 399 -18.87 -4.23 12.85
N ILE A 400 -19.10 -5.38 13.48
CA ILE A 400 -19.24 -6.68 12.82
C ILE A 400 -20.73 -7.03 12.72
N ARG A 401 -21.13 -7.62 11.60
CA ARG A 401 -22.48 -8.10 11.34
C ARG A 401 -22.48 -9.59 11.04
N ARG A 402 -23.20 -10.35 11.86
CA ARG A 402 -23.35 -11.80 11.71
C ARG A 402 -24.60 -12.11 10.91
N GLY A 403 -24.44 -12.79 9.78
CA GLY A 403 -25.55 -13.35 9.02
C GLY A 403 -26.12 -14.56 9.74
N VAL A 404 -27.46 -14.65 9.84
CA VAL A 404 -28.19 -15.75 10.48
C VAL A 404 -29.37 -16.14 9.59
N THR A 405 -29.45 -17.42 9.23
CA THR A 405 -30.57 -18.00 8.46
C THR A 405 -31.81 -18.17 9.32
N GLU A 406 -32.95 -18.43 8.70
CA GLU A 406 -34.20 -18.76 9.41
C GLU A 406 -34.08 -20.04 10.25
N SER A 407 -33.27 -21.01 9.81
CA SER A 407 -32.91 -22.21 10.57
C SER A 407 -31.92 -21.99 11.72
N GLY A 408 -31.43 -20.75 11.92
CA GLY A 408 -30.52 -20.39 13.01
C GLY A 408 -29.04 -20.65 12.73
N ILE A 409 -28.69 -21.13 11.55
CA ILE A 409 -27.30 -21.26 11.12
C ILE A 409 -26.75 -19.86 10.85
N GLY A 410 -25.58 -19.52 11.42
CA GLY A 410 -24.98 -18.22 11.18
C GLY A 410 -23.48 -18.27 10.94
N GLY A 411 -22.91 -17.10 10.67
CA GLY A 411 -21.45 -16.96 10.54
C GLY A 411 -20.74 -17.29 11.84
N GLU A 412 -19.56 -17.90 11.75
CA GLU A 412 -18.68 -18.12 12.90
C GLU A 412 -17.77 -16.90 13.05
N ILE A 413 -17.73 -16.33 14.26
CA ILE A 413 -16.86 -15.21 14.60
C ILE A 413 -16.06 -15.63 15.83
N VAL A 414 -14.74 -15.66 15.70
CA VAL A 414 -13.80 -15.98 16.77
C VAL A 414 -12.85 -14.82 16.93
N ILE A 415 -12.78 -14.25 18.13
CA ILE A 415 -11.99 -13.06 18.42
C ILE A 415 -11.08 -13.36 19.60
N ASP A 416 -9.80 -13.11 19.41
CA ASP A 416 -8.80 -13.20 20.47
C ASP A 416 -8.99 -12.03 21.46
N PRO A 417 -8.99 -12.27 22.78
CA PRO A 417 -9.13 -11.21 23.79
C PRO A 417 -8.07 -10.10 23.74
N ALA A 418 -6.93 -10.35 23.12
CA ALA A 418 -5.89 -9.33 22.92
C ALA A 418 -6.16 -8.41 21.70
N ALA A 419 -7.11 -8.74 20.83
CA ALA A 419 -7.48 -7.87 19.72
C ALA A 419 -7.94 -6.50 20.23
N THR A 420 -7.71 -5.46 19.44
CA THR A 420 -8.04 -4.07 19.80
C THR A 420 -9.00 -3.45 18.80
N PHE A 421 -10.14 -2.96 19.26
CA PHE A 421 -11.13 -2.23 18.47
C PHE A 421 -11.15 -0.76 18.90
N LEU A 422 -10.97 0.15 17.94
CA LEU A 422 -10.97 1.60 18.16
C LEU A 422 -12.03 2.24 17.26
N ASN A 423 -12.68 3.28 17.76
CA ASN A 423 -13.70 4.04 17.01
C ASN A 423 -14.79 3.13 16.41
N GLU A 424 -15.21 2.09 17.16
CA GLU A 424 -16.34 1.23 16.80
C GLU A 424 -17.64 1.95 17.18
N LYS A 425 -18.67 1.88 16.31
CA LYS A 425 -20.00 2.39 16.63
C LYS A 425 -20.61 1.53 17.74
N ILE A 426 -20.92 2.17 18.88
CA ILE A 426 -21.42 1.55 20.11
C ILE A 426 -22.93 1.32 20.04
#